data_AF-A0A535JB88-F1
#
_entry.id   AF-A0A535JB88-F1
#
_cell.length_a   1.000
_cell.length_b   1.000
_cell.length_c   1.000
_cell.angle_alpha   90.00
_cell.angle_beta   90.00
_cell.angle_gamma   90.00
#
_symmetry.space_group_name_H-M   'P 1'
#
loop_
_entity.id
_entity.type
_entity.pdbx_description
1 polymer ?
#
loop_
_entity_poly.entity_id
_entity_poly.type
_entity_poly.pdbx_seq_one_letter_code
_entity_poly.pdbx_strand_id
1 'polypeptide(L)'
;MTVHVFGIRHHGPGSARSMLASLRKLQPDAVLIEGPPDADHLIGMAADAGLKPPVAILIFDVEHPRKAVYYPFAAFSPEWQALRYAAEAGVPARFIDLPMALRLGQEDEKDDRETEKAESEGGAIPAAARDGLPGDPVRWLAEAAGDPDPERWWERMVEQRGSSEGVFEGIAEAMGALREAWKPPGDWEARREAHMRQAIRVAVREGRQNVAVICGAWHAPALQKMPSASTDAAILRGLKAVKVEATWIPWTHGRLALESGYGAGVESPGWYNHLWTHAEDPLPVWMTRVVRLMRDQDLDASPAQAIEAMRLAETLSAMRGRASPTLEDVTEAVQASICFGSDIPVQLIRERLIIGDELGELPPGAPAVPLQRDLEHQQRSLRLKAEPLERVVDLDLRNPGRLAVSHLLHRLLLLNIPWGVLQRGSGAKGTFHEIWKL
;
A
#
# COMPACT_ATOMS: atom_id res chain seq x y z
N MET A 1 -7.71 28.09 17.41
CA MET A 1 -6.85 27.03 16.86
C MET A 1 -7.45 25.68 17.17
N THR A 2 -7.71 24.89 16.14
CA THR A 2 -8.33 23.58 16.22
C THR A 2 -7.47 22.57 15.47
N VAL A 3 -7.20 21.43 16.09
CA VAL A 3 -6.49 20.30 15.48
C VAL A 3 -7.49 19.16 15.35
N HIS A 4 -7.70 18.71 14.11
CA HIS A 4 -8.59 17.61 13.78
C HIS A 4 -7.76 16.37 13.49
N VAL A 5 -7.91 15.31 14.28
CA VAL A 5 -7.16 14.07 14.12
C VAL A 5 -8.06 13.01 13.49
N PHE A 6 -7.63 12.50 12.34
CA PHE A 6 -8.34 11.52 11.54
C PHE A 6 -7.55 10.20 11.53
N GLY A 7 -8.04 9.24 12.31
CA GLY A 7 -7.51 7.88 12.37
C GLY A 7 -7.98 7.06 11.17
N ILE A 8 -7.05 6.52 10.39
CA ILE A 8 -7.33 5.79 9.15
C ILE A 8 -6.83 4.34 9.19
N ARG A 9 -7.38 3.52 8.29
CA ARG A 9 -6.68 2.35 7.76
C ARG A 9 -5.88 2.76 6.52
N HIS A 10 -4.62 2.34 6.48
CA HIS A 10 -3.78 2.50 5.28
C HIS A 10 -4.43 1.72 4.13
N HIS A 11 -4.52 2.34 2.95
CA HIS A 11 -5.02 1.67 1.73
C HIS A 11 -6.50 1.20 1.79
N GLY A 12 -7.40 1.96 2.43
CA GLY A 12 -8.84 1.68 2.44
C GLY A 12 -9.65 2.62 1.54
N PRO A 13 -10.44 2.15 0.56
CA PRO A 13 -11.20 3.01 -0.35
C PRO A 13 -12.32 3.80 0.36
N GLY A 14 -12.97 3.23 1.37
CA GLY A 14 -13.98 3.94 2.17
C GLY A 14 -13.35 4.96 3.11
N SER A 15 -12.22 4.60 3.73
CA SER A 15 -11.37 5.52 4.50
C SER A 15 -10.91 6.70 3.64
N ALA A 16 -10.50 6.46 2.40
CA ALA A 16 -10.04 7.49 1.48
C ALA A 16 -11.17 8.44 1.03
N ARG A 17 -12.36 7.90 0.74
CA ARG A 17 -13.56 8.71 0.45
C ARG A 17 -13.95 9.57 1.64
N SER A 18 -13.96 8.98 2.84
CA SER A 18 -14.27 9.69 4.08
C SER A 18 -13.26 10.80 4.36
N MET A 19 -11.97 10.54 4.12
CA MET A 19 -10.91 11.53 4.26
C MET A 19 -11.11 12.73 3.33
N LEU A 20 -11.34 12.48 2.03
CA LEU A 20 -11.62 13.55 1.07
C LEU A 20 -12.85 14.37 1.45
N ALA A 21 -13.93 13.71 1.85
CA ALA A 21 -15.15 14.38 2.30
C ALA A 21 -14.88 15.27 3.53
N SER A 22 -14.14 14.75 4.52
CA SER A 22 -13.73 15.48 5.71
C SER A 22 -12.83 16.67 5.39
N LEU A 23 -11.82 16.51 4.54
CA LEU A 23 -10.93 17.61 4.15
C LEU A 23 -11.67 18.71 3.38
N ARG A 24 -12.56 18.34 2.44
CA ARG A 24 -13.40 19.29 1.70
C ARG A 24 -14.34 20.06 2.61
N LYS A 25 -14.93 19.41 3.62
CA LYS A 25 -15.80 20.05 4.61
C LYS A 25 -15.00 20.93 5.58
N LEU A 26 -13.84 20.46 6.03
CA LEU A 26 -13.02 21.12 7.03
C LEU A 26 -12.29 22.35 6.48
N GLN A 27 -11.82 22.29 5.23
CA GLN A 27 -10.97 23.29 4.60
C GLN A 27 -9.78 23.70 5.51
N PRO A 28 -8.88 22.77 5.85
CA PRO A 28 -7.77 23.05 6.74
C PRO A 28 -6.75 24.03 6.12
N ASP A 29 -6.04 24.76 6.97
CA ASP A 29 -4.94 25.65 6.57
C ASP A 29 -3.54 25.00 6.69
N ALA A 30 -3.50 23.74 7.15
CA ALA A 30 -2.37 22.82 7.05
C ALA A 30 -2.84 21.35 7.11
N VAL A 31 -2.14 20.48 6.38
CA VAL A 31 -2.38 19.03 6.37
C VAL A 31 -1.12 18.31 6.89
N LEU A 32 -1.24 17.57 7.98
CA LEU A 32 -0.15 16.81 8.59
C LEU A 32 -0.44 15.32 8.40
N ILE A 33 0.51 14.57 7.85
CA ILE A 33 0.30 13.18 7.42
C ILE A 33 1.30 12.28 8.12
N GLU A 34 0.86 11.14 8.63
CA GLU A 34 1.75 10.06 9.08
C GLU A 34 2.59 9.57 7.90
N GLY A 35 3.86 9.97 7.94
CA GLY A 35 4.89 9.60 7.00
C GLY A 35 6.21 10.19 7.48
N PRO A 36 7.33 9.77 6.89
CA PRO A 36 8.67 10.15 7.30
C PRO A 36 9.02 11.59 6.83
N PRO A 37 9.37 12.52 7.74
CA PRO A 37 9.77 13.88 7.39
C PRO A 37 10.98 13.96 6.46
N ASP A 38 11.81 12.92 6.40
CA ASP A 38 12.94 12.81 5.45
C ASP A 38 12.49 12.94 3.98
N ALA A 39 11.21 12.66 3.72
CA ALA A 39 10.59 12.73 2.41
C ALA A 39 9.76 14.01 2.15
N ASP A 40 9.78 15.00 3.04
CA ASP A 40 8.97 16.24 2.91
C ASP A 40 9.21 16.95 1.55
N HIS A 41 10.45 16.94 1.08
CA HIS A 41 10.83 17.55 -0.19
C HIS A 41 10.20 16.86 -1.42
N LEU A 42 9.68 15.64 -1.27
CA LEU A 42 9.03 14.87 -2.33
C LEU A 42 7.51 15.13 -2.40
N ILE A 43 6.91 15.74 -1.38
CA ILE A 43 5.45 15.98 -1.28
C ILE A 43 4.91 16.71 -2.51
N GLY A 44 5.63 17.73 -3.00
CA GLY A 44 5.20 18.54 -4.14
C GLY A 44 4.97 17.74 -5.43
N MET A 45 5.65 16.60 -5.60
CA MET A 45 5.45 15.75 -6.77
C MET A 45 4.10 15.03 -6.78
N ALA A 46 3.42 14.90 -5.64
CA ALA A 46 2.06 14.37 -5.60
C ALA A 46 1.11 15.19 -6.48
N ALA A 47 1.41 16.46 -6.77
CA ALA A 47 0.64 17.31 -7.68
C ALA A 47 0.78 16.91 -9.17
N ASP A 48 1.88 16.26 -9.55
CA ASP A 48 2.18 15.90 -10.93
C ASP A 48 1.25 14.78 -11.43
N ALA A 49 0.58 15.00 -12.57
CA ALA A 49 -0.32 14.01 -13.16
C ALA A 49 0.40 12.77 -13.72
N GLY A 50 1.72 12.86 -13.93
CA GLY A 50 2.58 11.73 -14.30
C GLY A 50 2.98 10.85 -13.12
N LEU A 51 2.72 11.25 -11.87
CA LEU A 51 2.92 10.41 -10.69
C LEU A 51 1.64 9.62 -10.40
N LYS A 52 1.55 8.40 -10.95
CA LYS A 52 0.34 7.56 -10.87
C LYS A 52 0.56 6.38 -9.94
N PRO A 53 -0.21 6.25 -8.85
CA PRO A 53 -0.11 5.10 -7.97
C PRO A 53 -0.52 3.79 -8.68
N PRO A 54 -0.06 2.61 -8.20
CA PRO A 54 0.68 2.41 -6.96
C PRO A 54 2.15 2.87 -7.03
N VAL A 55 2.56 3.77 -6.15
CA VAL A 55 3.94 4.31 -6.04
C VAL A 55 4.41 4.20 -4.61
N ALA A 56 5.71 4.21 -4.36
CA ALA A 56 6.24 4.21 -3.01
C ALA A 56 7.31 5.28 -2.82
N ILE A 57 7.40 5.84 -1.62
CA ILE A 57 8.59 6.55 -1.18
C ILE A 57 9.58 5.51 -0.69
N LEU A 58 10.74 5.46 -1.32
CA LEU A 58 11.91 4.70 -0.88
C LEU A 58 12.80 5.62 -0.06
N ILE A 59 13.14 5.22 1.17
CA ILE A 59 14.14 5.90 2.01
C ILE A 59 15.24 4.91 2.35
N PHE A 60 16.50 5.31 2.17
CA PHE A 60 17.65 4.45 2.43
C PHE A 60 18.80 5.20 3.09
N ASP A 61 19.61 4.47 3.86
CA ASP A 61 20.90 4.96 4.37
C ASP A 61 21.86 5.17 3.20
N VAL A 62 22.46 6.36 3.12
CA VAL A 62 23.41 6.73 2.06
C VAL A 62 24.67 5.88 2.11
N GLU A 63 25.14 5.48 3.30
CA GLU A 63 26.33 4.65 3.48
C GLU A 63 26.03 3.16 3.29
N HIS A 64 24.83 2.73 3.68
CA HIS A 64 24.38 1.34 3.57
C HIS A 64 23.04 1.22 2.83
N PRO A 65 22.98 1.41 1.48
CA PRO A 65 21.70 1.48 0.75
C PRO A 65 20.79 0.24 0.84
N ARG A 66 21.31 -0.89 1.34
CA ARG A 66 20.51 -2.08 1.65
C ARG A 66 19.59 -1.87 2.86
N LYS A 67 19.94 -0.95 3.77
CA LYS A 67 19.10 -0.48 4.88
C LYS A 67 18.12 0.54 4.30
N ALA A 68 16.97 0.04 3.88
CA ALA A 68 15.96 0.83 3.20
C ALA A 68 14.55 0.45 3.66
N VAL A 69 13.63 1.40 3.52
CA VAL A 69 12.21 1.22 3.82
C VAL A 69 11.36 1.78 2.69
N TYR A 70 10.17 1.22 2.55
CA TYR A 70 9.20 1.57 1.54
C TYR A 70 7.92 2.08 2.19
N TYR A 71 7.40 3.20 1.70
CA TYR A 71 6.11 3.77 2.05
C TYR A 71 5.24 3.79 0.79
N PRO A 72 4.55 2.68 0.47
CA PRO A 72 3.69 2.62 -0.70
C PRO A 72 2.42 3.46 -0.50
N PHE A 73 1.87 3.89 -1.62
CA PHE A 73 0.64 4.65 -1.77
C PHE A 73 -0.14 4.07 -2.94
N ALA A 74 -1.44 3.87 -2.74
CA ALA A 74 -2.38 3.51 -3.78
C ALA A 74 -3.32 4.69 -4.08
N ALA A 75 -4.03 4.64 -5.21
CA ALA A 75 -5.08 5.63 -5.49
C ALA A 75 -6.13 5.67 -4.38
N PHE A 76 -6.35 4.56 -3.70
CA PHE A 76 -7.29 4.41 -2.59
C PHE A 76 -6.64 4.54 -1.20
N SER A 77 -5.42 5.11 -1.10
CA SER A 77 -4.83 5.48 0.18
C SER A 77 -5.37 6.83 0.68
N PRO A 78 -5.90 6.94 1.90
CA PRO A 78 -6.33 8.22 2.46
C PRO A 78 -5.23 9.29 2.49
N GLU A 79 -3.99 8.88 2.72
CA GLU A 79 -2.80 9.74 2.76
C GLU A 79 -2.43 10.27 1.38
N TRP A 80 -2.51 9.41 0.36
CA TRP A 80 -2.34 9.83 -1.04
C TRP A 80 -3.40 10.87 -1.41
N GLN A 81 -4.65 10.62 -1.03
CA GLN A 81 -5.74 11.56 -1.25
C GLN A 81 -5.57 12.87 -0.47
N ALA A 82 -5.01 12.82 0.74
CA ALA A 82 -4.68 14.02 1.52
C ALA A 82 -3.56 14.85 0.87
N LEU A 83 -2.51 14.20 0.33
CA LEU A 83 -1.44 14.85 -0.42
C LEU A 83 -2.00 15.53 -1.69
N ARG A 84 -2.83 14.82 -2.45
CA ARG A 84 -3.51 15.35 -3.65
C ARG A 84 -4.40 16.54 -3.32
N TYR A 85 -5.23 16.42 -2.28
CA TYR A 85 -6.08 17.50 -1.81
C TYR A 85 -5.25 18.74 -1.43
N ALA A 86 -4.19 18.57 -0.64
CA ALA A 86 -3.36 19.67 -0.19
C ALA A 86 -2.70 20.41 -1.37
N ALA A 87 -2.21 19.67 -2.36
CA ALA A 87 -1.67 20.23 -3.59
C ALA A 87 -2.73 21.00 -4.39
N GLU A 88 -3.92 20.41 -4.59
CA GLU A 88 -5.03 21.03 -5.33
C GLU A 88 -5.58 22.28 -4.64
N ALA A 89 -5.63 22.29 -3.30
CA ALA A 89 -6.11 23.40 -2.49
C ALA A 89 -5.03 24.46 -2.20
N GLY A 90 -3.76 24.22 -2.55
CA GLY A 90 -2.63 25.10 -2.22
C GLY A 90 -2.35 25.18 -0.71
N VAL A 91 -2.69 24.14 0.04
CA VAL A 91 -2.51 24.06 1.50
C VAL A 91 -1.19 23.34 1.79
N PRO A 92 -0.36 23.83 2.74
CA PRO A 92 0.89 23.16 3.07
C PRO A 92 0.62 21.77 3.67
N ALA A 93 1.27 20.76 3.10
CA ALA A 93 1.33 19.41 3.63
C ALA A 93 2.71 19.10 4.23
N ARG A 94 2.75 18.30 5.30
CA ARG A 94 4.00 17.79 5.91
C ARG A 94 3.83 16.38 6.43
N PHE A 95 4.91 15.62 6.35
CA PHE A 95 5.05 14.36 7.05
C PHE A 95 5.43 14.61 8.51
N ILE A 96 4.84 13.85 9.44
CA ILE A 96 4.97 14.10 10.88
C ILE A 96 5.44 12.90 11.72
N ASP A 97 5.62 11.73 11.11
CA ASP A 97 6.11 10.55 11.82
C ASP A 97 7.57 10.71 12.23
N LEU A 98 8.10 9.76 12.99
CA LEU A 98 9.50 9.76 13.39
C LEU A 98 10.42 9.67 12.15
N PRO A 99 11.45 10.52 12.03
CA PRO A 99 12.40 10.45 10.92
C PRO A 99 13.05 9.08 10.80
N MET A 100 13.11 8.59 9.57
CA MET A 100 13.73 7.32 9.24
C MET A 100 15.24 7.34 9.50
N ALA A 101 15.87 8.51 9.36
CA ALA A 101 17.25 8.74 9.80
C ALA A 101 17.49 8.29 11.24
N LEU A 102 16.52 8.47 12.14
CA LEU A 102 16.62 8.03 13.53
C LEU A 102 16.36 6.53 13.68
N ARG A 103 15.46 5.95 12.88
CA ARG A 103 15.20 4.51 12.91
C ARG A 103 16.40 3.70 12.49
N LEU A 104 16.94 3.99 11.30
CA LEU A 104 18.05 3.24 10.71
C LEU A 104 19.32 3.39 11.56
N GLY A 105 19.51 4.53 12.21
CA GLY A 105 20.65 4.75 13.13
C GLY A 105 20.58 3.97 14.45
N GLN A 106 19.45 3.33 14.78
CA GLN A 106 19.33 2.46 15.96
C GLN A 106 19.61 0.98 15.62
N GLU A 107 19.51 0.59 14.34
CA GLU A 107 19.74 -0.80 13.91
C GLU A 107 21.22 -1.17 13.94
N ASP A 108 22.13 -0.20 13.78
CA ASP A 108 23.58 -0.37 13.91
C ASP A 108 24.02 -0.95 15.27
N GLU A 109 23.29 -0.72 16.36
CA GLU A 109 23.66 -1.23 17.69
C GLU A 109 23.31 -2.72 17.89
N LYS A 110 22.44 -3.30 17.05
CA LYS A 110 22.05 -4.71 17.13
C LYS A 110 22.86 -5.62 16.22
N ASP A 111 23.43 -5.08 15.14
CA ASP A 111 24.15 -5.84 14.10
C ASP A 111 25.56 -6.31 14.55
N ASP A 112 26.11 -5.72 15.61
CA ASP A 112 27.37 -6.16 16.24
C ASP A 112 27.28 -7.52 16.97
N ARG A 113 26.12 -8.20 16.97
CA ARG A 113 25.95 -9.48 17.68
C ARG A 113 25.49 -10.68 16.85
N GLU A 114 24.97 -10.53 15.64
CA GLU A 114 24.49 -11.68 14.85
C GLU A 114 24.72 -11.48 13.34
N THR A 115 25.99 -11.44 12.94
CA THR A 115 26.39 -11.61 11.54
C THR A 115 26.41 -13.10 11.21
N GLU A 116 25.48 -13.53 10.35
CA GLU A 116 25.43 -14.76 9.53
C GLU A 116 24.08 -15.48 9.60
N LYS A 117 23.08 -14.95 8.85
CA LYS A 117 22.06 -15.66 8.03
C LYS A 117 20.83 -14.78 7.81
N ALA A 118 20.88 -13.92 6.79
CA ALA A 118 19.70 -13.30 6.20
C ALA A 118 19.96 -13.00 4.72
N GLU A 119 20.21 -14.06 3.94
CA GLU A 119 20.03 -14.01 2.49
C GLU A 119 18.58 -14.41 2.20
N SER A 120 17.73 -13.42 1.97
CA SER A 120 16.52 -13.42 1.11
C SER A 120 15.44 -12.50 1.68
N GLU A 121 14.86 -11.74 0.75
CA GLU A 121 13.65 -10.92 0.86
C GLU A 121 13.83 -9.55 1.52
N GLY A 122 13.45 -8.53 0.75
CA GLY A 122 13.86 -7.14 0.92
C GLY A 122 13.23 -6.48 2.14
N GLY A 123 13.85 -5.36 2.54
CA GLY A 123 13.54 -4.56 3.73
C GLY A 123 12.11 -4.03 3.77
N ALA A 124 11.16 -4.92 4.01
CA ALA A 124 9.90 -4.60 4.64
C ALA A 124 10.19 -4.16 6.07
N ILE A 125 9.51 -3.10 6.50
CA ILE A 125 9.37 -2.69 7.89
C ILE A 125 9.07 -3.97 8.70
N PRO A 126 9.89 -4.39 9.68
CA PRO A 126 9.58 -5.55 10.49
C PRO A 126 8.16 -5.42 11.04
N ALA A 127 7.38 -6.48 10.80
CA ALA A 127 5.99 -6.70 11.16
C ALA A 127 5.75 -6.78 12.68
N ALA A 128 6.30 -5.84 13.44
CA ALA A 128 6.07 -5.71 14.87
C ALA A 128 4.67 -5.16 15.21
N ALA A 129 3.72 -5.19 14.26
CA ALA A 129 2.41 -4.59 14.47
C ALA A 129 1.19 -5.48 14.18
N ARG A 130 1.22 -6.53 13.33
CA ARG A 130 -0.06 -7.20 12.99
C ARG A 130 -0.15 -8.72 12.85
N ASP A 131 0.93 -9.46 12.58
CA ASP A 131 0.82 -10.92 12.55
C ASP A 131 1.68 -11.60 13.62
N GLY A 132 1.00 -12.20 14.61
CA GLY A 132 1.60 -13.20 15.50
C GLY A 132 2.27 -12.69 16.78
N LEU A 133 2.18 -11.41 17.11
CA LEU A 133 2.28 -11.00 18.52
C LEU A 133 0.97 -11.38 19.24
N PRO A 134 0.98 -11.70 20.55
CA PRO A 134 -0.26 -11.86 21.30
C PRO A 134 -1.15 -10.64 21.05
N GLY A 135 -2.32 -10.87 20.44
CA GLY A 135 -3.48 -10.01 20.21
C GLY A 135 -3.34 -8.83 19.23
N ASP A 136 -3.93 -8.99 18.04
CA ASP A 136 -4.50 -7.87 17.29
C ASP A 136 -5.61 -7.24 18.15
N PRO A 137 -5.48 -5.98 18.61
CA PRO A 137 -6.49 -5.38 19.48
C PRO A 137 -7.81 -5.14 18.74
N VAL A 138 -7.80 -4.98 17.40
CA VAL A 138 -9.03 -4.81 16.62
C VAL A 138 -9.90 -6.08 16.69
N ARG A 139 -9.27 -7.26 16.78
CA ARG A 139 -9.96 -8.53 17.02
C ARG A 139 -10.88 -8.49 18.23
N TRP A 140 -10.52 -7.80 19.32
CA TRP A 140 -11.40 -7.70 20.50
C TRP A 140 -12.68 -6.93 20.20
N LEU A 141 -12.63 -5.91 19.34
CA LEU A 141 -13.83 -5.18 18.89
C LEU A 141 -14.69 -6.07 17.99
N ALA A 142 -14.05 -6.83 17.09
CA ALA A 142 -14.74 -7.76 16.21
C ALA A 142 -15.45 -8.86 17.01
N GLU A 143 -14.76 -9.50 17.94
CA GLU A 143 -15.31 -10.53 18.83
C GLU A 143 -16.44 -9.97 19.71
N ALA A 144 -16.29 -8.76 20.25
CA ALA A 144 -17.35 -8.09 21.00
C ALA A 144 -18.59 -7.76 20.13
N ALA A 145 -18.40 -7.53 18.83
CA ALA A 145 -19.47 -7.35 17.86
C ALA A 145 -20.02 -8.67 17.30
N GLY A 146 -19.51 -9.83 17.74
CA GLY A 146 -19.91 -11.15 17.26
C GLY A 146 -19.34 -11.53 15.90
N ASP A 147 -18.30 -10.83 15.42
CA ASP A 147 -17.58 -11.15 14.19
C ASP A 147 -16.28 -11.89 14.52
N PRO A 148 -16.08 -13.12 14.01
CA PRO A 148 -14.86 -13.86 14.30
C PRO A 148 -13.62 -13.33 13.55
N ASP A 149 -13.79 -12.35 12.65
CA ASP A 149 -12.73 -11.81 11.82
C ASP A 149 -12.65 -10.28 11.89
N PRO A 150 -11.53 -9.73 12.38
CA PRO A 150 -11.33 -8.29 12.50
C PRO A 150 -11.33 -7.55 11.16
N GLU A 151 -10.87 -8.18 10.09
CA GLU A 151 -10.79 -7.56 8.77
C GLU A 151 -12.18 -7.42 8.16
N ARG A 152 -13.01 -8.46 8.25
CA ARG A 152 -14.44 -8.38 7.84
C ARG A 152 -15.21 -7.37 8.66
N TRP A 153 -14.96 -7.32 9.97
CA TRP A 153 -15.57 -6.32 10.84
C TRP A 153 -15.18 -4.90 10.41
N TRP A 154 -13.88 -4.64 10.17
CA TRP A 154 -13.39 -3.33 9.73
C TRP A 154 -13.99 -2.93 8.38
N GLU A 155 -13.97 -3.83 7.40
CA GLU A 155 -14.52 -3.61 6.06
C GLU A 155 -15.98 -3.13 6.15
N ARG A 156 -16.81 -3.82 6.94
CA ARG A 156 -18.22 -3.46 7.13
C ARG A 156 -18.40 -2.14 7.86
N MET A 157 -17.68 -1.95 8.96
CA MET A 157 -17.91 -0.82 9.88
C MET A 157 -17.31 0.48 9.38
N VAL A 158 -16.23 0.42 8.59
CA VAL A 158 -15.46 1.58 8.16
C VAL A 158 -15.50 1.73 6.63
N GLU A 159 -15.08 0.71 5.88
CA GLU A 159 -14.87 0.84 4.44
C GLU A 159 -16.18 0.88 3.63
N GLN A 160 -17.23 0.21 4.13
CA GLN A 160 -18.54 0.08 3.47
C GLN A 160 -19.65 0.94 4.11
N ARG A 161 -19.31 1.78 5.09
CA ARG A 161 -20.30 2.55 5.87
C ARG A 161 -21.17 3.51 5.04
N GLY A 162 -20.71 3.91 3.85
CA GLY A 162 -21.40 4.82 2.91
C GLY A 162 -21.45 6.29 3.35
N SER A 163 -21.54 6.58 4.65
CA SER A 163 -21.45 7.92 5.23
C SER A 163 -20.10 8.16 5.93
N SER A 164 -19.52 9.33 5.70
CA SER A 164 -18.29 9.79 6.36
C SER A 164 -18.55 10.49 7.70
N GLU A 165 -19.81 10.70 8.09
CA GLU A 165 -20.15 11.44 9.30
C GLU A 165 -19.86 10.63 10.58
N GLY A 166 -19.08 11.19 11.50
CA GLY A 166 -18.76 10.54 12.77
C GLY A 166 -17.81 9.35 12.67
N VAL A 167 -17.28 9.02 11.48
CA VAL A 167 -16.47 7.80 11.30
C VAL A 167 -15.14 7.88 12.04
N PHE A 168 -14.49 9.04 11.99
CA PHE A 168 -13.19 9.26 12.60
C PHE A 168 -13.30 9.40 14.11
N GLU A 169 -14.39 10.01 14.60
CA GLU A 169 -14.72 10.06 16.02
C GLU A 169 -14.94 8.66 16.58
N GLY A 170 -15.73 7.82 15.89
CA GLY A 170 -15.97 6.43 16.29
C GLY A 170 -14.69 5.58 16.27
N ILE A 171 -13.84 5.75 15.24
CA ILE A 171 -12.51 5.09 15.20
C ILE A 171 -11.65 5.54 16.37
N ALA A 172 -11.57 6.84 16.66
CA ALA A 172 -10.76 7.35 17.76
C ALA A 172 -11.25 6.84 19.13
N GLU A 173 -12.58 6.77 19.34
CA GLU A 173 -13.17 6.20 20.55
C GLU A 173 -12.83 4.71 20.70
N ALA A 174 -13.03 3.93 19.63
CA ALA A 174 -12.73 2.50 19.61
C ALA A 174 -11.26 2.21 19.88
N MET A 175 -10.34 2.94 19.24
CA MET A 175 -8.90 2.81 19.47
C MET A 175 -8.51 3.31 20.87
N GLY A 176 -9.19 4.32 21.40
CA GLY A 176 -9.02 4.79 22.78
C GLY A 176 -9.34 3.69 23.79
N ALA A 177 -10.50 3.05 23.66
CA ALA A 177 -10.91 1.94 24.52
C ALA A 177 -9.94 0.76 24.42
N LEU A 178 -9.49 0.41 23.21
CA LEU A 178 -8.48 -0.63 23.02
C LEU A 178 -7.17 -0.29 23.71
N ARG A 179 -6.67 0.94 23.60
CA ARG A 179 -5.42 1.37 24.26
C ARG A 179 -5.50 1.42 25.78
N GLU A 180 -6.69 1.56 26.35
CA GLU A 180 -6.89 1.48 27.80
C GLU A 180 -6.86 0.03 28.31
N ALA A 181 -7.45 -0.90 27.55
CA ALA A 181 -7.47 -2.32 27.86
C ALA A 181 -6.17 -3.05 27.49
N TRP A 182 -5.47 -2.55 26.47
CA TRP A 182 -4.26 -3.13 25.91
C TRP A 182 -3.01 -2.42 26.45
N LYS A 183 -2.05 -3.17 27.00
CA LYS A 183 -0.80 -2.58 27.47
C LYS A 183 -0.05 -1.94 26.28
N PRO A 184 0.33 -0.65 26.35
CA PRO A 184 0.75 0.09 25.17
C PRO A 184 2.00 -0.51 24.50
N PRO A 185 2.13 -0.31 23.19
CA PRO A 185 3.26 -0.76 22.38
C PRO A 185 4.58 -0.18 22.89
N GLY A 186 5.67 -0.91 22.67
CA GLY A 186 7.00 -0.62 23.23
C GLY A 186 7.56 0.76 22.86
N ASP A 187 8.76 1.06 23.36
CA ASP A 187 9.43 2.37 23.29
C ASP A 187 9.43 3.04 21.90
N TRP A 188 9.36 2.26 20.82
CA TRP A 188 9.32 2.78 19.46
C TRP A 188 8.06 3.57 19.13
N GLU A 189 6.88 3.05 19.48
CA GLU A 189 5.62 3.73 19.16
C GLU A 189 5.49 5.04 19.95
N ALA A 190 5.92 5.02 21.22
CA ALA A 190 5.98 6.22 22.04
C ALA A 190 6.86 7.32 21.41
N ARG A 191 7.97 6.96 20.76
CA ARG A 191 8.83 7.91 20.03
C ARG A 191 8.13 8.47 18.79
N ARG A 192 7.44 7.64 18.01
CA ARG A 192 6.63 8.09 16.86
C ARG A 192 5.59 9.10 17.28
N GLU A 193 4.77 8.76 18.26
CA GLU A 193 3.73 9.65 18.77
C GLU A 193 4.31 10.95 19.37
N ALA A 194 5.44 10.87 20.08
CA ALA A 194 6.12 12.05 20.62
C ALA A 194 6.58 13.00 19.51
N HIS A 195 7.15 12.46 18.42
CA HIS A 195 7.56 13.25 17.27
C HIS A 195 6.35 13.88 16.55
N MET A 196 5.31 13.10 16.28
CA MET A 196 4.05 13.60 15.68
C MET A 196 3.46 14.76 16.48
N ARG A 197 3.39 14.63 17.82
CA ARG A 197 2.92 15.71 18.69
C ARG A 197 3.83 16.93 18.65
N GLN A 198 5.15 16.77 18.52
CA GLN A 198 6.05 17.92 18.34
C GLN A 198 5.79 18.63 17.01
N ALA A 199 5.60 17.89 15.92
CA ALA A 199 5.28 18.46 14.60
C ALA A 199 3.95 19.21 14.60
N ILE A 200 2.91 18.68 15.27
CA ILE A 200 1.65 19.39 15.49
C ILE A 200 1.89 20.74 16.20
N ARG A 201 2.67 20.75 17.29
CA ARG A 201 3.01 22.00 18.00
C ARG A 201 3.78 22.99 17.13
N VAL A 202 4.62 22.52 16.21
CA VAL A 202 5.33 23.37 15.25
C VAL A 202 4.35 24.05 14.30
N ALA A 203 3.45 23.30 13.66
CA ALA A 203 2.44 23.87 12.76
C ALA A 203 1.59 24.94 13.46
N VAL A 204 1.19 24.67 14.70
CA VAL A 204 0.48 25.62 15.56
C VAL A 204 1.27 26.90 15.82
N ARG A 205 2.55 26.77 16.16
CA ARG A 205 3.44 27.91 16.43
C ARG A 205 3.66 28.78 15.19
N GLU A 206 3.62 28.18 14.01
CA GLU A 206 3.66 28.88 12.73
C GLU A 206 2.35 29.62 12.39
N GLY A 207 1.37 29.61 13.30
CA GLY A 207 0.14 30.37 13.17
C GLY A 207 -1.02 29.63 12.51
N ARG A 208 -0.86 28.34 12.18
CA ARG A 208 -1.94 27.51 11.61
C ARG A 208 -3.09 27.39 12.62
N GLN A 209 -4.29 27.72 12.16
CA GLN A 209 -5.48 27.77 13.00
C GLN A 209 -6.39 26.55 12.82
N ASN A 210 -6.36 25.89 11.67
CA ASN A 210 -7.24 24.78 11.32
C ASN A 210 -6.43 23.63 10.71
N VAL A 211 -5.89 22.77 11.56
CA VAL A 211 -4.94 21.73 11.15
C VAL A 211 -5.65 20.38 11.02
N ALA A 212 -5.51 19.71 9.88
CA ALA A 212 -5.90 18.32 9.71
C ALA A 212 -4.69 17.41 9.94
N VAL A 213 -4.82 16.42 10.83
CA VAL A 213 -3.81 15.39 11.11
C VAL A 213 -4.37 14.05 10.63
N ILE A 214 -3.69 13.40 9.69
CA ILE A 214 -4.04 12.09 9.14
C ILE A 214 -3.02 11.08 9.64
N CYS A 215 -3.45 10.08 10.38
CA CYS A 215 -2.59 9.04 10.92
C CYS A 215 -3.31 7.70 10.96
N GLY A 216 -2.57 6.61 11.04
CA GLY A 216 -3.07 5.29 11.37
C GLY A 216 -3.96 5.35 12.61
N ALA A 217 -5.06 4.60 12.57
CA ALA A 217 -6.12 4.65 13.58
C ALA A 217 -5.60 4.53 15.01
N TRP A 218 -4.59 3.68 15.22
CA TRP A 218 -3.97 3.45 16.52
C TRP A 218 -3.38 4.72 17.17
N HIS A 219 -2.82 5.63 16.37
CA HIS A 219 -2.17 6.86 16.86
C HIS A 219 -3.18 7.94 17.25
N ALA A 220 -4.38 7.92 16.65
CA ALA A 220 -5.32 9.03 16.76
C ALA A 220 -5.63 9.45 18.22
N PRO A 221 -5.91 8.52 19.17
CA PRO A 221 -6.14 8.90 20.57
C PRO A 221 -4.91 9.55 21.24
N ALA A 222 -3.70 9.13 20.85
CA ALA A 222 -2.45 9.63 21.39
C ALA A 222 -2.06 11.01 20.85
N LEU A 223 -2.60 11.42 19.69
CA LEU A 223 -2.41 12.75 19.12
C LEU A 223 -3.50 13.74 19.56
N GLN A 224 -4.65 13.23 20.01
CA GLN A 224 -5.68 14.05 20.68
C GLN A 224 -5.26 14.46 22.10
N LYS A 225 -4.52 13.58 22.80
CA LYS A 225 -3.93 13.87 24.11
C LYS A 225 -2.55 14.52 23.94
N MET A 226 -2.44 15.81 24.25
CA MET A 226 -1.20 16.57 24.10
C MET A 226 -0.51 16.80 25.46
N PRO A 227 0.40 15.91 25.92
CA PRO A 227 1.22 16.15 27.11
C PRO A 227 2.13 17.38 26.93
N SER A 228 2.98 17.68 27.92
CA SER A 228 3.92 18.80 27.81
C SER A 228 4.98 18.54 26.72
N ALA A 229 5.48 19.61 26.09
CA ALA A 229 6.54 19.49 25.08
C ALA A 229 7.84 18.91 25.65
N SER A 230 8.13 19.12 26.93
CA SER A 230 9.29 18.55 27.62
C SER A 230 9.19 17.04 27.83
N THR A 231 7.97 16.50 28.02
CA THR A 231 7.72 15.06 28.07
C THR A 231 8.10 14.40 26.74
N ASP A 232 7.59 14.92 25.62
CA ASP A 232 7.92 14.39 24.29
C ASP A 232 9.42 14.55 23.98
N ALA A 233 10.03 15.68 24.35
CA ALA A 233 11.47 15.90 24.16
C ALA A 233 12.34 14.95 25.00
N ALA A 234 11.86 14.45 26.14
CA ALA A 234 12.56 13.46 26.93
C ALA A 234 12.54 12.08 26.26
N ILE A 235 11.41 11.70 25.64
CA ILE A 235 11.25 10.42 24.91
C ILE A 235 12.18 10.36 23.68
N LEU A 236 12.36 11.49 23.00
CA LEU A 236 13.18 11.59 21.78
C LEU A 236 14.67 11.81 22.03
N ARG A 237 15.11 11.86 23.29
CA ARG A 237 16.50 12.17 23.65
C ARG A 237 17.41 10.97 23.35
N GLY A 238 18.62 11.25 22.87
CA GLY A 238 19.68 10.24 22.71
C GLY A 238 19.55 9.36 21.47
N LEU A 239 18.66 9.69 20.54
CA LEU A 239 18.53 8.97 19.28
C LEU A 239 19.66 9.37 18.33
N LYS A 240 20.38 8.38 17.80
CA LYS A 240 21.41 8.56 16.77
C LYS A 240 20.73 8.65 15.40
N ALA A 241 21.10 9.66 14.62
CA ALA A 241 20.68 9.82 13.23
C ALA A 241 21.76 9.31 12.28
N VAL A 242 21.35 8.66 11.19
CA VAL A 242 22.20 8.39 10.01
C VAL A 242 21.77 9.30 8.85
N LYS A 243 22.64 9.44 7.85
CA LYS A 243 22.30 10.20 6.65
C LYS A 243 21.43 9.35 5.74
N VAL A 244 20.25 9.85 5.38
CA VAL A 244 19.32 9.15 4.48
C VAL A 244 19.02 9.98 3.24
N GLU A 245 18.64 9.31 2.16
CA GLU A 245 18.04 9.92 0.97
C GLU A 245 16.67 9.30 0.71
N ALA A 246 15.77 10.07 0.08
CA ALA A 246 14.42 9.65 -0.24
C ALA A 246 14.12 9.86 -1.73
N THR A 247 13.36 8.96 -2.33
CA THR A 247 12.91 9.09 -3.73
C THR A 247 11.58 8.40 -3.96
N TRP A 248 10.84 8.80 -5.00
CA TRP A 248 9.70 8.01 -5.48
C TRP A 248 10.19 6.82 -6.31
N ILE A 249 9.51 5.69 -6.19
CA ILE A 249 9.68 4.51 -7.04
C ILE A 249 8.31 4.00 -7.51
N PRO A 250 8.22 3.37 -8.69
CA PRO A 250 7.04 2.59 -9.06
C PRO A 250 6.81 1.47 -8.03
N TRP A 251 5.55 1.18 -7.76
CA TRP A 251 5.14 0.04 -6.95
C TRP A 251 4.12 -0.80 -7.72
N THR A 252 3.76 -1.97 -7.20
CA THR A 252 2.77 -2.84 -7.83
C THR A 252 1.70 -3.24 -6.83
N HIS A 253 0.52 -3.62 -7.32
CA HIS A 253 -0.48 -4.25 -6.45
C HIS A 253 0.05 -5.52 -5.78
N GLY A 254 0.81 -6.36 -6.50
CA GLY A 254 1.44 -7.55 -5.91
C GLY A 254 2.33 -7.22 -4.70
N ARG A 255 3.13 -6.13 -4.75
CA ARG A 255 3.94 -5.69 -3.60
C ARG A 255 3.16 -4.89 -2.55
N LEU A 256 1.95 -4.48 -2.86
CA LEU A 256 1.02 -3.87 -1.91
C LEU A 256 0.23 -4.94 -1.17
N ALA A 257 0.16 -6.16 -1.72
CA ALA A 257 -0.55 -7.27 -1.14
C ALA A 257 0.09 -7.70 0.18
N LEU A 258 -0.73 -8.01 1.18
CA LEU A 258 -0.24 -8.47 2.49
C LEU A 258 0.66 -9.71 2.35
N GLU A 259 0.34 -10.61 1.42
CA GLU A 259 1.11 -11.82 1.13
C GLU A 259 2.54 -11.56 0.63
N SER A 260 2.87 -10.33 0.21
CA SER A 260 4.24 -9.94 -0.14
C SER A 260 5.11 -9.63 1.09
N GLY A 261 4.58 -9.77 2.31
CA GLY A 261 5.26 -9.45 3.57
C GLY A 261 5.24 -7.97 3.94
N TYR A 262 4.48 -7.13 3.21
CA TYR A 262 4.32 -5.72 3.58
C TYR A 262 3.33 -5.60 4.74
N GLY A 263 3.81 -5.21 5.93
CA GLY A 263 3.03 -5.25 7.18
C GLY A 263 1.83 -4.28 7.27
N ALA A 264 1.71 -3.31 6.36
CA ALA A 264 0.51 -2.49 6.20
C ALA A 264 -0.18 -2.77 4.85
N GLY A 265 0.13 -3.91 4.23
CA GLY A 265 -0.46 -4.34 2.98
C GLY A 265 -1.94 -4.66 3.11
N VAL A 266 -2.59 -4.77 1.96
CA VAL A 266 -4.01 -5.13 1.87
C VAL A 266 -4.14 -6.50 1.24
N GLU A 267 -5.13 -7.29 1.66
CA GLU A 267 -5.32 -8.63 1.11
C GLU A 267 -5.70 -8.61 -0.38
N SER A 268 -6.41 -7.56 -0.81
CA SER A 268 -7.06 -7.51 -2.11
C SER A 268 -6.92 -6.14 -2.80
N PRO A 269 -5.69 -5.72 -3.15
CA PRO A 269 -5.42 -4.39 -3.70
C PRO A 269 -6.18 -4.09 -5.01
N GLY A 270 -6.33 -5.07 -5.91
CA GLY A 270 -7.07 -4.92 -7.15
C GLY A 270 -8.59 -4.80 -6.94
N TRP A 271 -9.14 -5.51 -5.95
CA TRP A 271 -10.53 -5.31 -5.51
C TRP A 271 -10.75 -3.93 -4.90
N TYR A 272 -9.83 -3.46 -4.04
CA TYR A 272 -9.93 -2.12 -3.46
C TYR A 272 -9.77 -1.01 -4.50
N ASN A 273 -8.85 -1.17 -5.47
CA ASN A 273 -8.78 -0.25 -6.60
C ASN A 273 -10.08 -0.24 -7.40
N HIS A 274 -10.69 -1.41 -7.60
CA HIS A 274 -11.98 -1.52 -8.28
C HIS A 274 -13.09 -0.77 -7.53
N LEU A 275 -13.23 -0.98 -6.22
CA LEU A 275 -14.20 -0.27 -5.37
C LEU A 275 -13.95 1.25 -5.32
N TRP A 276 -12.70 1.68 -5.46
CA TRP A 276 -12.35 3.09 -5.54
C TRP A 276 -12.76 3.72 -6.88
N THR A 277 -12.43 3.04 -7.98
CA THR A 277 -12.64 3.54 -9.35
C THR A 277 -14.09 3.42 -9.82
N HIS A 278 -14.85 2.45 -9.32
CA HIS A 278 -16.21 2.13 -9.75
C HIS A 278 -17.19 2.19 -8.57
N ALA A 279 -17.19 3.32 -7.85
CA ALA A 279 -17.98 3.47 -6.62
C ALA A 279 -19.50 3.45 -6.84
N GLU A 280 -19.98 3.85 -8.02
CA GLU A 280 -21.42 3.90 -8.33
C GLU A 280 -22.00 2.51 -8.62
N ASP A 281 -21.32 1.73 -9.47
CA ASP A 281 -21.77 0.40 -9.93
C ASP A 281 -20.66 -0.66 -9.79
N PRO A 282 -20.19 -0.99 -8.56
CA PRO A 282 -19.07 -1.90 -8.38
C PRO A 282 -19.40 -3.31 -8.87
N LEU A 283 -20.52 -3.90 -8.46
CA LEU A 283 -20.83 -5.31 -8.79
C LEU A 283 -21.03 -5.56 -10.30
N PRO A 284 -21.84 -4.79 -11.04
CA PRO A 284 -22.01 -5.03 -12.48
C PRO A 284 -20.70 -4.95 -13.26
N VAL A 285 -19.85 -3.96 -12.91
CA VAL A 285 -18.54 -3.79 -13.55
C VAL A 285 -17.60 -4.93 -13.17
N TRP A 286 -17.58 -5.35 -11.90
CA TRP A 286 -16.78 -6.49 -11.46
C TRP A 286 -17.14 -7.78 -12.20
N MET A 287 -18.44 -8.11 -12.26
CA MET A 287 -18.90 -9.32 -12.96
C MET A 287 -18.53 -9.28 -14.44
N THR A 288 -18.58 -8.10 -15.07
CA THR A 288 -18.13 -7.93 -16.45
C THR A 288 -16.63 -8.20 -16.60
N ARG A 289 -15.80 -7.73 -15.65
CA ARG A 289 -14.35 -8.00 -15.66
C ARG A 289 -14.05 -9.48 -15.47
N VAL A 290 -14.74 -10.16 -14.54
CA VAL A 290 -14.61 -11.60 -14.33
C VAL A 290 -14.95 -12.37 -15.60
N VAL A 291 -16.11 -12.10 -16.22
CA VAL A 291 -16.52 -12.80 -17.45
C VAL A 291 -15.55 -12.54 -18.61
N ARG A 292 -14.99 -11.33 -18.74
CA ARG A 292 -13.96 -11.04 -19.74
C ARG A 292 -12.69 -11.84 -19.49
N LEU A 293 -12.19 -11.85 -18.25
CA LEU A 293 -11.02 -12.64 -17.88
C LEU A 293 -11.20 -14.13 -18.20
N MET A 294 -12.35 -14.70 -17.86
CA MET A 294 -12.65 -16.10 -18.17
C MET A 294 -12.55 -16.36 -19.68
N ARG A 295 -13.20 -15.51 -20.50
CA ARG A 295 -13.18 -15.64 -21.96
C ARG A 295 -11.79 -15.44 -22.56
N ASP A 296 -11.00 -14.51 -22.02
CA ASP A 296 -9.62 -14.27 -22.44
C ASP A 296 -8.69 -15.45 -22.12
N GLN A 297 -9.14 -16.39 -21.28
CA GLN A 297 -8.47 -17.67 -20.97
C GLN A 297 -9.20 -18.87 -21.59
N ASP A 298 -10.02 -18.64 -22.61
CA ASP A 298 -10.81 -19.67 -23.31
C ASP A 298 -11.76 -20.47 -22.39
N LEU A 299 -12.21 -19.86 -21.29
CA LEU A 299 -13.22 -20.42 -20.39
C LEU A 299 -14.62 -19.85 -20.70
N ASP A 300 -15.61 -20.73 -20.71
CA ASP A 300 -17.00 -20.37 -20.96
C ASP A 300 -17.58 -19.51 -19.82
N ALA A 301 -17.94 -18.28 -20.15
CA ALA A 301 -18.64 -17.38 -19.25
C ALA A 301 -19.64 -16.52 -20.03
N SER A 302 -20.91 -16.54 -19.65
CA SER A 302 -22.01 -15.83 -20.34
C SER A 302 -22.48 -14.61 -19.55
N PRO A 303 -23.12 -13.62 -20.21
CA PRO A 303 -23.75 -12.50 -19.48
C PRO A 303 -24.84 -12.97 -18.52
N ALA A 304 -25.51 -14.09 -18.80
CA ALA A 304 -26.51 -14.69 -17.91
C ALA A 304 -25.87 -15.14 -16.59
N GLN A 305 -24.68 -15.75 -16.65
CA GLN A 305 -23.93 -16.12 -15.44
C GLN A 305 -23.44 -14.90 -14.66
N ALA A 306 -23.07 -13.80 -15.32
CA ALA A 306 -22.72 -12.55 -14.64
C ALA A 306 -23.90 -11.99 -13.84
N ILE A 307 -25.10 -11.97 -14.43
CA ILE A 307 -26.33 -11.50 -13.77
C ILE A 307 -26.67 -12.42 -12.59
N GLU A 308 -26.54 -13.74 -12.76
CA GLU A 308 -26.81 -14.70 -11.70
C GLU A 308 -25.80 -14.59 -10.56
N ALA A 309 -24.49 -14.46 -10.85
CA ALA A 309 -23.46 -14.25 -9.84
C ALA A 309 -23.71 -12.96 -9.04
N MET A 310 -24.15 -11.88 -9.70
CA MET A 310 -24.52 -10.64 -9.00
C MET A 310 -25.68 -10.85 -8.04
N ARG A 311 -26.78 -11.47 -8.51
CA ARG A 311 -27.96 -11.76 -7.67
C ARG A 311 -27.62 -12.70 -6.50
N LEU A 312 -26.77 -13.68 -6.75
CA LEU A 312 -26.32 -14.62 -5.72
C LEU A 312 -25.46 -13.91 -4.68
N ALA A 313 -24.54 -13.03 -5.07
CA ALA A 313 -23.74 -12.23 -4.13
C ALA A 313 -24.62 -11.33 -3.25
N GLU A 314 -25.63 -10.68 -3.84
CA GLU A 314 -26.63 -9.88 -3.09
C GLU A 314 -27.44 -10.75 -2.11
N THR A 315 -27.84 -11.95 -2.55
CA THR A 315 -28.59 -12.90 -1.71
C THR A 315 -27.73 -13.40 -0.54
N LEU A 316 -26.47 -13.77 -0.79
CA LEU A 316 -25.51 -14.18 0.24
C LEU A 316 -25.29 -13.07 1.27
N SER A 317 -25.07 -11.83 0.80
CA SER A 317 -24.96 -10.66 1.66
C SER A 317 -26.19 -10.48 2.54
N ALA A 318 -27.39 -10.55 1.96
CA ALA A 318 -28.64 -10.41 2.70
C ALA A 318 -28.85 -11.53 3.74
N MET A 319 -28.54 -12.78 3.38
CA MET A 319 -28.59 -13.92 4.31
C MET A 319 -27.60 -13.79 5.48
N ARG A 320 -26.48 -13.11 5.25
CA ARG A 320 -25.46 -12.78 6.26
C ARG A 320 -25.78 -11.50 7.04
N GLY A 321 -26.93 -10.87 6.80
CA GLY A 321 -27.37 -9.65 7.48
C GLY A 321 -26.54 -8.41 7.12
N ARG A 322 -25.88 -8.40 5.95
CA ARG A 322 -25.02 -7.31 5.47
C ARG A 322 -25.78 -6.43 4.48
N ALA A 323 -25.51 -5.12 4.52
CA ALA A 323 -26.15 -4.12 3.66
C ALA A 323 -25.63 -4.14 2.21
N SER A 324 -24.44 -4.70 1.97
CA SER A 324 -23.82 -4.77 0.64
C SER A 324 -22.88 -5.98 0.56
N PRO A 325 -22.73 -6.60 -0.63
CA PRO A 325 -21.81 -7.71 -0.82
C PRO A 325 -20.36 -7.34 -0.57
N THR A 326 -19.66 -8.21 0.16
CA THR A 326 -18.20 -8.15 0.34
C THR A 326 -17.50 -9.00 -0.72
N LEU A 327 -16.17 -8.94 -0.77
CA LEU A 327 -15.39 -9.80 -1.67
C LEU A 327 -15.66 -11.30 -1.45
N GLU A 328 -15.94 -11.71 -0.21
CA GLU A 328 -16.32 -13.08 0.14
C GLU A 328 -17.62 -13.49 -0.57
N ASP A 329 -18.66 -12.66 -0.47
CA ASP A 329 -19.96 -12.90 -1.11
C ASP A 329 -19.83 -12.96 -2.64
N VAL A 330 -19.03 -12.05 -3.20
CA VAL A 330 -18.75 -11.99 -4.63
C VAL A 330 -17.96 -13.20 -5.12
N THR A 331 -16.95 -13.62 -4.38
CA THR A 331 -16.07 -14.74 -4.76
C THR A 331 -16.85 -16.06 -4.71
N GLU A 332 -17.63 -16.29 -3.66
CA GLU A 332 -18.50 -17.48 -3.55
C GLU A 332 -19.53 -17.54 -4.68
N ALA A 333 -20.16 -16.40 -5.01
CA ALA A 333 -21.14 -16.33 -6.08
C ALA A 333 -20.51 -16.60 -7.46
N VAL A 334 -19.34 -16.03 -7.71
CA VAL A 334 -18.55 -16.27 -8.93
C VAL A 334 -18.13 -17.74 -9.01
N GLN A 335 -17.65 -18.32 -7.91
CA GLN A 335 -17.26 -19.72 -7.86
C GLN A 335 -18.43 -20.63 -8.25
N ALA A 336 -19.61 -20.40 -7.67
CA ALA A 336 -20.80 -21.20 -7.93
C ALA A 336 -21.34 -21.03 -9.35
N SER A 337 -21.50 -19.78 -9.83
CA SER A 337 -22.24 -19.49 -11.07
C SER A 337 -21.37 -19.43 -12.33
N ILE A 338 -20.11 -19.01 -12.21
CA ILE A 338 -19.19 -18.82 -13.34
C ILE A 338 -18.13 -19.93 -13.37
N CYS A 339 -17.54 -20.27 -12.22
CA CYS A 339 -16.46 -21.26 -12.15
C CYS A 339 -16.96 -22.71 -11.98
N PHE A 340 -18.27 -22.94 -12.02
CA PHE A 340 -18.90 -24.26 -11.88
C PHE A 340 -18.48 -25.02 -10.60
N GLY A 341 -18.30 -24.28 -9.50
CA GLY A 341 -17.86 -24.80 -8.20
C GLY A 341 -16.34 -25.05 -8.08
N SER A 342 -15.57 -24.87 -9.16
CA SER A 342 -14.12 -25.09 -9.16
C SER A 342 -13.37 -23.91 -8.55
N ASP A 343 -12.40 -24.22 -7.69
CA ASP A 343 -11.49 -23.22 -7.12
C ASP A 343 -10.37 -22.81 -8.10
N ILE A 344 -10.07 -23.62 -9.11
CA ILE A 344 -8.96 -23.34 -10.05
C ILE A 344 -9.16 -22.01 -10.81
N PRO A 345 -10.32 -21.72 -11.42
CA PRO A 345 -10.55 -20.42 -12.06
C PRO A 345 -10.66 -19.28 -11.04
N VAL A 346 -11.02 -19.57 -9.78
CA VAL A 346 -11.04 -18.57 -8.70
C VAL A 346 -9.62 -18.12 -8.38
N GLN A 347 -8.63 -19.02 -8.37
CA GLN A 347 -7.22 -18.63 -8.18
C GLN A 347 -6.72 -17.71 -9.30
N LEU A 348 -7.10 -17.98 -10.55
CA LEU A 348 -6.81 -17.08 -11.67
C LEU A 348 -7.44 -15.68 -11.46
N ILE A 349 -8.70 -15.63 -11.01
CA ILE A 349 -9.38 -14.36 -10.67
C ILE A 349 -8.66 -13.66 -9.51
N ARG A 350 -8.19 -14.43 -8.52
CA ARG A 350 -7.43 -13.91 -7.39
C ARG A 350 -6.17 -13.21 -7.88
N GLU A 351 -5.34 -13.89 -8.65
CA GLU A 351 -4.09 -13.36 -9.18
C GLU A 351 -4.34 -12.13 -10.08
N ARG A 352 -5.26 -12.24 -11.03
CA ARG A 352 -5.43 -11.24 -12.11
C ARG A 352 -6.32 -10.06 -11.75
N LEU A 353 -7.26 -10.20 -10.82
CA LEU A 353 -8.24 -9.15 -10.49
C LEU A 353 -8.24 -8.77 -9.01
N ILE A 354 -8.21 -9.74 -8.09
CA ILE A 354 -8.29 -9.46 -6.64
C ILE A 354 -6.99 -8.83 -6.14
N ILE A 355 -5.86 -9.43 -6.48
CA ILE A 355 -4.53 -8.83 -6.31
C ILE A 355 -4.31 -7.85 -7.44
N GLY A 356 -4.35 -8.35 -8.68
CA GLY A 356 -4.21 -7.52 -9.87
C GLY A 356 -2.76 -7.18 -10.22
N ASP A 357 -2.61 -6.65 -11.42
CA ASP A 357 -1.37 -6.47 -12.16
C ASP A 357 -1.08 -4.99 -12.44
N GLU A 358 -1.50 -4.10 -11.56
CA GLU A 358 -1.28 -2.67 -11.74
C GLU A 358 0.14 -2.29 -11.29
N LEU A 359 0.81 -1.51 -12.14
CA LEU A 359 2.14 -0.95 -11.92
C LEU A 359 2.04 0.57 -12.01
N GLY A 360 2.53 1.28 -10.99
CA GLY A 360 2.51 2.73 -10.99
C GLY A 360 3.51 3.36 -11.97
N GLU A 361 3.33 4.65 -12.20
CA GLU A 361 4.14 5.45 -13.11
C GLU A 361 4.77 6.64 -12.38
N LEU A 362 6.00 6.98 -12.77
CA LEU A 362 6.68 8.19 -12.32
C LEU A 362 6.78 9.20 -13.48
N PRO A 363 6.72 10.52 -13.19
CA PRO A 363 6.97 11.53 -14.21
C PRO A 363 8.45 11.51 -14.63
N PRO A 364 8.79 11.90 -15.88
CA PRO A 364 10.18 11.86 -16.37
C PRO A 364 11.20 12.70 -15.56
N GLY A 365 10.71 13.68 -14.80
CA GLY A 365 11.51 14.55 -13.94
C GLY A 365 11.63 14.08 -12.48
N ALA A 366 11.03 12.94 -12.14
CA ALA A 366 11.13 12.38 -10.78
C ALA A 366 12.61 12.13 -10.44
N PRO A 367 13.04 12.45 -9.20
CA PRO A 367 14.28 11.93 -8.66
C PRO A 367 14.27 10.40 -8.83
N ALA A 368 15.38 9.87 -9.33
CA ALA A 368 15.58 8.44 -9.48
C ALA A 368 17.04 8.15 -9.18
N VAL A 369 17.31 7.01 -8.56
CA VAL A 369 18.68 6.55 -8.36
C VAL A 369 19.36 6.36 -9.73
N PRO A 370 20.66 6.66 -9.88
CA PRO A 370 21.33 6.61 -11.19
C PRO A 370 21.17 5.27 -11.93
N LEU A 371 21.16 4.15 -11.19
CA LEU A 371 20.96 2.81 -11.74
C LEU A 371 19.55 2.63 -12.33
N GLN A 372 18.52 3.15 -11.66
CA GLN A 372 17.15 3.10 -12.15
C GLN A 372 17.01 3.91 -13.45
N ARG A 373 17.62 5.10 -13.50
CA ARG A 373 17.60 5.95 -14.71
C ARG A 373 18.30 5.29 -15.90
N ASP A 374 19.43 4.62 -15.68
CA ASP A 374 20.12 3.85 -16.73
C ASP A 374 19.26 2.67 -17.22
N LEU A 375 18.65 1.92 -16.29
CA LEU A 375 17.76 0.81 -16.62
C LEU A 375 16.55 1.29 -17.44
N GLU A 376 15.86 2.36 -17.03
CA GLU A 376 14.73 2.94 -17.77
C GLU A 376 15.12 3.40 -19.18
N HIS A 377 16.31 3.99 -19.34
CA HIS A 377 16.83 4.37 -20.65
C HIS A 377 17.05 3.14 -21.54
N GLN A 378 17.61 2.06 -21.00
CA GLN A 378 17.81 0.80 -21.72
C GLN A 378 16.47 0.12 -22.06
N GLN A 379 15.49 0.14 -21.14
CA GLN A 379 14.13 -0.36 -21.38
C GLN A 379 13.44 0.35 -22.55
N ARG A 380 13.49 1.70 -22.58
CA ARG A 380 12.92 2.50 -23.67
C ARG A 380 13.61 2.21 -25.00
N SER A 381 14.95 2.16 -24.99
CA SER A 381 15.75 1.89 -26.20
C SER A 381 15.48 0.50 -26.78
N LEU A 382 15.29 -0.51 -25.92
CA LEU A 382 15.05 -1.90 -26.30
C LEU A 382 13.57 -2.25 -26.47
N ARG A 383 12.66 -1.29 -26.21
CA ARG A 383 11.20 -1.51 -26.14
C ARG A 383 10.82 -2.67 -25.22
N LEU A 384 11.56 -2.82 -24.13
CA LEU A 384 11.38 -3.85 -23.11
C LEU A 384 10.64 -3.24 -21.93
N LYS A 385 9.31 -3.40 -21.91
CA LYS A 385 8.47 -2.88 -20.82
C LYS A 385 8.61 -3.75 -19.57
N ALA A 386 8.65 -3.11 -18.41
CA ALA A 386 8.41 -3.77 -17.13
C ALA A 386 6.90 -3.99 -17.00
N GLU A 387 6.53 -5.23 -16.75
CA GLU A 387 5.16 -5.67 -16.53
C GLU A 387 5.18 -6.49 -15.23
N PRO A 388 4.16 -6.37 -14.37
CA PRO A 388 4.13 -7.08 -13.10
C PRO A 388 3.79 -8.57 -13.25
N LEU A 389 3.27 -8.97 -14.40
CA LEU A 389 2.96 -10.35 -14.72
C LEU A 389 4.11 -11.02 -15.47
N GLU A 390 4.31 -12.30 -15.16
CA GLU A 390 5.33 -13.08 -15.84
C GLU A 390 5.01 -13.26 -17.31
N ARG A 391 6.03 -13.11 -18.17
CA ARG A 391 5.89 -13.39 -19.61
C ARG A 391 7.07 -14.15 -20.16
N VAL A 392 6.79 -15.06 -21.09
CA VAL A 392 7.83 -15.80 -21.81
C VAL A 392 8.23 -15.04 -23.08
N VAL A 393 9.53 -14.85 -23.28
CA VAL A 393 10.11 -14.18 -24.43
C VAL A 393 11.10 -15.12 -25.12
N ASP A 394 10.84 -15.42 -26.40
CA ASP A 394 11.76 -16.15 -27.29
C ASP A 394 12.64 -15.13 -28.05
N LEU A 395 13.94 -15.12 -27.74
CA LEU A 395 14.94 -14.22 -28.32
C LEU A 395 15.78 -14.95 -29.37
N ASP A 396 15.61 -14.61 -30.65
CA ASP A 396 16.54 -15.01 -31.72
C ASP A 396 17.78 -14.11 -31.71
N LEU A 397 18.90 -14.64 -31.23
CA LEU A 397 20.17 -13.92 -31.03
C LEU A 397 20.82 -13.42 -32.32
N ARG A 398 20.35 -13.86 -33.50
CA ARG A 398 20.83 -13.33 -34.79
C ARG A 398 20.25 -11.95 -35.09
N ASN A 399 19.14 -11.61 -34.45
CA ASN A 399 18.56 -10.27 -34.54
C ASN A 399 19.29 -9.34 -33.55
N PRO A 400 19.96 -8.27 -34.00
CA PRO A 400 20.72 -7.38 -33.12
C PRO A 400 19.89 -6.77 -31.98
N GLY A 401 18.60 -6.51 -32.21
CA GLY A 401 17.70 -5.99 -31.17
C GLY A 401 17.38 -7.04 -30.10
N ARG A 402 17.16 -8.30 -30.50
CA ARG A 402 16.92 -9.40 -29.55
C ARG A 402 18.19 -9.80 -28.79
N LEU A 403 19.35 -9.75 -29.46
CA LEU A 403 20.65 -9.91 -28.83
C LEU A 403 20.88 -8.84 -27.74
N ALA A 404 20.54 -7.58 -28.02
CA ALA A 404 20.66 -6.51 -27.04
C ALA A 404 19.73 -6.70 -25.82
N VAL A 405 18.53 -7.28 -26.01
CA VAL A 405 17.66 -7.69 -24.90
C VAL A 405 18.31 -8.80 -24.07
N SER A 406 18.86 -9.84 -24.70
CA SER A 406 19.60 -10.92 -24.01
C SER A 406 20.77 -10.36 -23.19
N HIS A 407 21.57 -9.47 -23.77
CA HIS A 407 22.68 -8.81 -23.06
C HIS A 407 22.21 -8.04 -21.81
N LEU A 408 21.09 -7.31 -21.89
CA LEU A 408 20.53 -6.63 -20.73
C LEU A 408 20.14 -7.63 -19.63
N LEU A 409 19.40 -8.68 -19.97
CA LEU A 409 18.94 -9.67 -18.99
C LEU A 409 20.09 -10.40 -18.31
N HIS A 410 21.12 -10.78 -19.07
CA HIS A 410 22.35 -11.34 -18.49
C HIS A 410 23.10 -10.36 -17.59
N ARG A 411 23.21 -9.08 -17.98
CA ARG A 411 23.84 -8.05 -17.13
C ARG A 411 23.10 -7.88 -15.80
N LEU A 412 21.77 -7.94 -15.81
CA LEU A 412 20.96 -7.85 -14.60
C LEU A 412 21.15 -9.07 -13.70
N LEU A 413 21.18 -10.28 -14.28
CA LEU A 413 21.51 -11.49 -13.52
C LEU A 413 22.90 -11.43 -12.87
N LEU A 414 23.90 -10.88 -13.56
CA LEU A 414 25.23 -10.68 -12.98
C LEU A 414 25.23 -9.71 -11.78
N LEU A 415 24.27 -8.80 -11.74
CA LEU A 415 24.05 -7.88 -10.62
C LEU A 415 23.10 -8.46 -9.55
N ASN A 416 22.73 -9.74 -9.66
CA ASN A 416 21.72 -10.40 -8.82
C ASN A 416 20.36 -9.70 -8.85
N ILE A 417 19.98 -9.14 -10.01
CA ILE A 417 18.65 -8.59 -10.28
C ILE A 417 17.90 -9.61 -11.16
N PRO A 418 17.05 -10.48 -10.59
CA PRO A 418 16.41 -11.57 -11.31
C PRO A 418 15.19 -11.09 -12.13
N TRP A 419 15.35 -10.06 -12.96
CA TRP A 419 14.26 -9.61 -13.85
C TRP A 419 13.95 -10.62 -14.98
N GLY A 420 14.83 -11.59 -15.21
CA GLY A 420 14.52 -12.67 -16.14
C GLY A 420 15.22 -13.96 -15.72
N VAL A 421 14.51 -15.07 -15.80
CA VAL A 421 15.07 -16.42 -15.60
C VAL A 421 15.16 -17.12 -16.93
N LEU A 422 16.39 -17.41 -17.34
CA LEU A 422 16.67 -18.20 -18.55
C LEU A 422 16.11 -19.61 -18.38
N GLN A 423 15.14 -19.96 -19.22
CA GLN A 423 14.50 -21.27 -19.21
C GLN A 423 15.42 -22.29 -19.88
N ARG A 424 16.07 -23.13 -19.08
CA ARG A 424 16.90 -24.24 -19.57
C ARG A 424 16.01 -25.44 -19.87
N GLY A 425 15.42 -25.47 -21.07
CA GLY A 425 14.54 -26.55 -21.53
C GLY A 425 14.69 -26.84 -23.02
N SER A 426 14.92 -28.11 -23.36
CA SER A 426 15.25 -28.64 -24.68
C SER A 426 14.07 -28.57 -25.66
N GLY A 427 14.14 -27.70 -26.67
CA GLY A 427 13.14 -27.63 -27.74
C GLY A 427 13.69 -27.10 -29.05
N ALA A 428 14.18 -28.01 -29.90
CA ALA A 428 14.27 -27.97 -31.38
C ALA A 428 14.79 -26.73 -32.16
N LYS A 429 15.20 -25.60 -31.55
CA LYS A 429 15.52 -24.35 -32.28
C LYS A 429 17.01 -23.94 -32.36
N GLY A 430 17.94 -24.78 -31.90
CA GLY A 430 19.39 -24.55 -32.05
C GLY A 430 19.98 -23.52 -31.06
N THR A 431 21.30 -23.34 -31.09
CA THR A 431 22.09 -22.51 -30.14
C THR A 431 21.90 -21.00 -30.30
N PHE A 432 21.00 -20.56 -31.17
CA PHE A 432 20.76 -19.15 -31.49
C PHE A 432 19.49 -18.60 -30.84
N HIS A 433 18.78 -19.40 -30.03
CA HIS A 433 17.57 -18.99 -29.34
C HIS A 433 17.76 -19.04 -27.83
N GLU A 434 17.29 -18.00 -27.15
CA GLU A 434 17.15 -17.97 -25.70
C GLU A 434 15.71 -17.73 -25.30
N ILE A 435 15.18 -18.62 -24.45
CA ILE A 435 13.84 -18.48 -23.88
C ILE A 435 13.98 -17.91 -22.48
N TRP A 436 13.44 -16.73 -22.27
CA TRP A 436 13.45 -16.04 -20.99
C TRP A 436 12.04 -15.99 -20.41
N LYS A 437 11.93 -16.24 -19.11
CA LYS A 437 10.73 -15.92 -18.34
C LYS A 437 11.03 -14.61 -17.60
N LEU A 438 10.38 -13.52 -18.01
CA LEU A 438 10.50 -12.19 -17.41
C LEU A 438 9.46 -11.98 -16.32
#